data_AF-A0A352WSK6-F1
#
_entry.id   AF-A0A352WSK6-F1
#
_cell.length_a   1.000
_cell.length_b   1.000
_cell.length_c   1.000
_cell.angle_alpha   90.00
_cell.angle_beta   90.00
_cell.angle_gamma   90.00
#
_symmetry.space_group_name_H-M   'P 1'
#
loop_
_entity.id
_entity.type
_entity.pdbx_description
1 polymer ?
#
loop_
_entity_poly.entity_id
_entity_poly.type
_entity_poly.pdbx_seq_one_letter_code
_entity_poly.pdbx_strand_id
1 'polypeptide(L)'
;KTPYRRPTNLRRIHAYTHAAFLEMDASARRNLELCETMRDRERKGSLLWVLDKTMTTAGSRMMKRFLDAPLTNCRAIASRQKAVGELVNDTILRTELRQKLSRLQDLERLTTRVLYGTANGKDCKAIGDTLAAIPAIYQQLLTATGEGMAEISRQLSPLLPDIQTIARHLQDAMADNPPHTVREGGIFREGYQEDLDRFRSMMHESRTILSSMESMEREMTGIKNLKISFNKVFGYYMEVTKSYLDQVPDRYIRKQTLVNCERFITQELKELESDILGAKEKSVALEYQLFTELVEKLCAVSPTLQETAQVVSKLDVLAALAEVAVKNHYVCPEVDYSDVLDIK
;
A
#
# COMPACT_ATOMS: atom_id res chain seq x y z
N LYS A 1 9.21 -12.97 -13.88
CA LYS A 1 9.06 -13.61 -12.55
C LYS A 1 10.09 -12.93 -11.66
N THR A 2 9.68 -12.19 -10.64
CA THR A 2 10.64 -11.57 -9.70
C THR A 2 11.46 -12.69 -9.04
N PRO A 3 12.81 -12.60 -9.03
CA PRO A 3 13.64 -13.64 -8.42
C PRO A 3 13.32 -13.74 -6.93
N TYR A 4 13.24 -14.98 -6.44
CA TYR A 4 12.99 -15.30 -5.04
C TYR A 4 14.12 -14.71 -4.18
N ARG A 5 13.89 -13.55 -3.54
CA ARG A 5 14.87 -12.94 -2.62
C ARG A 5 14.80 -13.68 -1.28
N ARG A 6 15.95 -14.08 -0.74
CA ARG A 6 16.04 -14.66 0.62
C ARG A 6 15.41 -13.67 1.62
N PRO A 7 14.60 -14.12 2.59
CA PRO A 7 14.01 -13.23 3.58
C PRO A 7 15.09 -12.56 4.42
N THR A 8 15.31 -11.25 4.20
CA THR A 8 16.21 -10.39 4.99
C THR A 8 15.47 -9.66 6.13
N ASN A 9 14.18 -9.94 6.32
CA ASN A 9 13.33 -9.35 7.36
C ASN A 9 13.55 -9.96 8.76
N LEU A 10 14.30 -11.06 8.87
CA LEU A 10 14.67 -11.67 10.15
C LEU A 10 15.94 -11.00 10.69
N ARG A 11 15.76 -9.92 11.45
CA ARG A 11 16.91 -9.11 11.91
C ARG A 11 17.47 -9.47 13.25
N ARG A 12 16.61 -9.91 14.16
CA ARG A 12 17.00 -10.29 15.51
C ARG A 12 16.22 -11.50 15.94
N ILE A 13 16.97 -12.53 16.30
CA ILE A 13 16.46 -13.63 17.09
C ILE A 13 16.62 -13.18 18.54
N HIS A 14 15.51 -12.85 19.18
CA HIS A 14 15.51 -12.66 20.62
C HIS A 14 15.27 -14.03 21.24
N ALA A 15 16.19 -14.48 22.10
CA ALA A 15 15.89 -15.60 22.97
C ALA A 15 14.67 -15.22 23.79
N TYR A 16 13.60 -16.02 23.69
CA TYR A 16 12.44 -15.87 24.55
C TYR A 16 12.89 -16.21 25.97
N THR A 17 13.20 -15.19 26.76
CA THR A 17 13.54 -15.36 28.16
C THR A 17 12.25 -15.36 28.96
N HIS A 18 11.98 -16.48 29.63
CA HIS A 18 10.81 -16.73 30.48
C HIS A 18 10.50 -15.60 31.48
N ALA A 19 11.48 -14.77 31.85
CA ALA A 19 11.32 -13.67 32.81
C ALA A 19 10.67 -12.38 32.26
N ALA A 20 10.53 -12.19 30.94
CA ALA A 20 10.11 -10.90 30.36
C ALA A 20 8.59 -10.73 30.20
N PHE A 21 7.84 -11.84 30.16
CA PHE A 21 6.40 -11.86 29.95
C PHE A 21 5.73 -12.83 30.91
N LEU A 22 4.47 -12.56 31.25
CA LEU A 22 3.68 -13.46 32.07
C LEU A 22 3.43 -14.75 31.31
N GLU A 23 3.84 -15.87 31.89
CA GLU A 23 3.53 -17.18 31.36
C GLU A 23 2.05 -17.49 31.56
N MET A 24 1.39 -17.83 30.46
CA MET A 24 0.02 -18.30 30.46
C MET A 24 -0.01 -19.55 29.59
N ASP A 25 -0.45 -20.66 30.19
CA ASP A 25 -0.63 -21.90 29.46
C ASP A 25 -1.79 -21.79 28.46
N ALA A 26 -1.88 -22.77 27.55
CA ALA A 26 -2.92 -22.76 26.52
C ALA A 26 -4.34 -22.83 27.14
N SER A 27 -4.47 -23.47 28.30
CA SER A 27 -5.73 -23.58 29.03
C SER A 27 -6.19 -22.23 29.55
N ALA A 28 -5.35 -21.48 30.27
CA ALA A 28 -5.65 -20.15 30.78
C ALA A 28 -5.99 -19.18 29.64
N ARG A 29 -5.21 -19.18 28.55
CA ARG A 29 -5.48 -18.33 27.37
C ARG A 29 -6.86 -18.58 26.77
N ARG A 30 -7.26 -19.86 26.69
CA ARG A 30 -8.56 -20.27 26.16
C ARG A 30 -9.69 -19.92 27.13
N ASN A 31 -9.52 -20.21 28.42
CA ASN A 31 -10.54 -19.99 29.45
C ASN A 31 -10.80 -18.49 29.71
N LEU A 32 -9.76 -17.65 29.56
CA LEU A 32 -9.88 -16.19 29.64
C LEU A 32 -10.41 -15.54 28.37
N GLU A 33 -10.64 -16.32 27.29
CA GLU A 33 -11.12 -15.84 25.99
C GLU A 33 -10.36 -14.59 25.51
N LEU A 34 -9.02 -14.62 25.60
CA LEU A 34 -8.20 -13.42 25.36
C LEU A 34 -8.37 -12.86 23.94
N CYS A 35 -8.40 -13.75 22.95
CA CYS A 35 -8.46 -13.37 21.53
C CYS A 35 -9.73 -13.86 20.83
N GLU A 36 -10.24 -15.01 21.24
CA GLU A 36 -11.40 -15.69 20.66
C GLU A 36 -12.23 -16.37 21.75
N THR A 37 -13.52 -16.54 21.50
CA THR A 37 -14.44 -17.22 22.41
C THR A 37 -14.25 -18.74 22.40
N MET A 38 -14.55 -19.41 23.51
CA MET A 38 -14.37 -20.85 23.68
C MET A 38 -15.29 -21.67 22.79
N ARG A 39 -16.54 -21.21 22.61
CA ARG A 39 -17.60 -21.96 21.91
C ARG A 39 -17.47 -21.85 20.40
N ASP A 40 -17.48 -20.61 19.90
CA ASP A 40 -17.60 -20.34 18.47
C ASP A 40 -16.27 -19.91 17.82
N ARG A 41 -15.19 -19.79 18.62
CA ARG A 41 -13.87 -19.27 18.19
C ARG A 41 -13.99 -17.92 17.47
N GLU A 42 -14.96 -17.13 17.92
CA GLU A 42 -15.20 -15.81 17.36
C GLU A 42 -14.38 -14.77 18.11
N ARG A 43 -13.92 -13.76 17.38
CA ARG A 43 -13.35 -12.57 18.01
C ARG A 43 -14.41 -11.84 18.84
N LYS A 44 -15.65 -11.75 18.36
CA LYS A 44 -16.72 -11.03 19.06
C LYS A 44 -17.00 -11.70 20.40
N GLY A 45 -17.03 -10.92 21.47
CA GLY A 45 -17.20 -11.43 22.84
C GLY A 45 -15.89 -11.71 23.58
N SER A 46 -14.74 -11.75 22.88
CA SER A 46 -13.42 -11.93 23.50
C SER A 46 -12.88 -10.63 24.12
N LEU A 47 -11.86 -10.73 24.99
CA LEU A 47 -11.19 -9.56 25.57
C LEU A 47 -10.60 -8.65 24.48
N LEU A 48 -9.99 -9.24 23.45
CA LEU A 48 -9.46 -8.51 22.30
C LEU A 48 -10.56 -7.70 21.58
N TRP A 49 -11.80 -8.20 21.49
CA TRP A 49 -12.88 -7.43 20.86
C TRP A 49 -13.30 -6.21 21.69
N VAL A 50 -13.27 -6.32 23.01
CA VAL A 50 -13.55 -5.21 23.92
C VAL A 50 -12.46 -4.14 23.81
N LEU A 51 -11.19 -4.55 23.91
CA LEU A 51 -10.05 -3.64 24.00
C LEU A 51 -9.59 -3.08 22.64
N ASP A 52 -9.75 -3.84 21.56
CA ASP A 52 -9.24 -3.41 20.26
C ASP A 52 -10.18 -2.40 19.60
N LYS A 53 -9.90 -1.13 19.88
CA LYS A 53 -10.40 0.06 19.19
C LYS A 53 -9.30 0.76 18.39
N THR A 54 -8.31 0.00 17.93
CA THR A 54 -7.23 0.53 17.10
C THR A 54 -7.75 1.00 15.74
N MET A 55 -7.07 1.97 15.16
CA MET A 55 -7.44 2.59 13.89
C MET A 55 -6.77 1.88 12.70
N THR A 56 -5.74 1.07 12.95
CA THR A 56 -4.97 0.38 11.93
C THR A 56 -4.95 -1.13 12.15
N THR A 57 -4.90 -1.90 11.06
CA THR A 57 -4.75 -3.37 11.12
C THR A 57 -3.45 -3.79 11.79
N ALA A 58 -2.39 -2.98 11.69
CA ALA A 58 -1.12 -3.22 12.36
C ALA A 58 -1.21 -2.99 13.88
N GLY A 59 -1.91 -1.93 14.30
CA GLY A 59 -2.28 -1.69 15.70
C GLY A 59 -3.10 -2.85 16.28
N SER A 60 -4.11 -3.33 15.56
CA SER A 60 -4.92 -4.49 15.97
C SER A 60 -4.09 -5.75 16.24
N ARG A 61 -3.12 -6.05 15.35
CA ARG A 61 -2.16 -7.15 15.55
C ARG A 61 -1.26 -6.91 16.77
N MET A 62 -0.83 -5.68 16.99
CA MET A 62 -0.01 -5.34 18.16
C MET A 62 -0.80 -5.43 19.47
N MET A 63 -2.09 -5.02 19.48
CA MET A 63 -2.98 -5.19 20.62
C MET A 63 -3.10 -6.67 20.99
N LYS A 64 -3.34 -7.53 19.99
CA LYS A 64 -3.34 -8.98 20.19
C LYS A 64 -2.05 -9.47 20.85
N ARG A 65 -0.89 -9.03 20.34
CA ARG A 65 0.42 -9.38 20.94
C ARG A 65 0.57 -8.89 22.38
N PHE A 66 0.01 -7.74 22.75
CA PHE A 66 0.07 -7.25 24.13
C PHE A 66 -0.75 -8.13 25.08
N LEU A 67 -1.90 -8.63 24.63
CA LEU A 67 -2.73 -9.56 25.40
C LEU A 67 -2.10 -10.95 25.49
N ASP A 68 -1.52 -11.42 24.38
CA ASP A 68 -0.86 -12.72 24.35
C ASP A 68 0.46 -12.74 25.14
N ALA A 69 1.13 -11.61 25.31
CA ALA A 69 2.39 -11.51 26.05
C ALA A 69 2.37 -10.30 27.00
N PRO A 70 1.66 -10.40 28.15
CA PRO A 70 1.65 -9.36 29.18
C PRO A 70 3.06 -9.16 29.74
N LEU A 71 3.43 -7.92 30.03
CA LEU A 71 4.75 -7.59 30.58
C LEU A 71 4.83 -7.97 32.06
N THR A 72 6.01 -8.38 32.53
CA THR A 72 6.33 -8.58 33.96
C THR A 72 7.12 -7.41 34.56
N ASN A 73 7.74 -6.58 33.73
CA ASN A 73 8.58 -5.48 34.18
C ASN A 73 7.73 -4.25 34.56
N CYS A 74 7.69 -3.91 35.85
CA CYS A 74 6.89 -2.80 36.38
C CYS A 74 7.24 -1.45 35.73
N ARG A 75 8.51 -1.19 35.39
CA ARG A 75 8.89 0.08 34.73
C ARG A 75 8.33 0.17 33.32
N ALA A 76 8.33 -0.93 32.58
CA ALA A 76 7.78 -0.99 31.23
C ALA A 76 6.24 -0.87 31.23
N ILE A 77 5.58 -1.47 32.24
CA ILE A 77 4.13 -1.30 32.48
C ILE A 77 3.83 0.16 32.79
N ALA A 78 4.53 0.76 33.76
CA ALA A 78 4.36 2.16 34.15
C ALA A 78 4.59 3.13 32.99
N SER A 79 5.56 2.86 32.11
CA SER A 79 5.78 3.66 30.90
C SER A 79 4.56 3.64 29.95
N ARG A 80 3.94 2.47 29.74
CA ARG A 80 2.70 2.36 28.95
C ARG A 80 1.53 3.05 29.66
N GLN A 81 1.40 2.87 30.97
CA GLN A 81 0.34 3.50 31.77
C GLN A 81 0.43 5.02 31.71
N LYS A 82 1.62 5.61 31.80
CA LYS A 82 1.83 7.06 31.65
C LYS A 82 1.34 7.57 30.29
N ALA A 83 1.70 6.88 29.21
CA ALA A 83 1.26 7.23 27.87
C ALA A 83 -0.27 7.11 27.69
N VAL A 84 -0.88 6.04 28.22
CA VAL A 84 -2.34 5.89 28.20
C VAL A 84 -3.02 6.98 29.04
N GLY A 85 -2.53 7.23 30.26
CA GLY A 85 -3.08 8.22 31.17
C GLY A 85 -3.02 9.64 30.62
N GLU A 86 -1.94 10.00 29.93
CA GLU A 86 -1.83 11.27 29.20
C GLU A 86 -2.94 11.41 28.15
N LEU A 87 -3.17 10.38 27.33
CA LEU A 87 -4.24 10.37 26.34
C LEU A 87 -5.64 10.25 26.95
N VAL A 88 -5.80 9.70 28.16
CA VAL A 88 -7.08 9.72 28.89
C VAL A 88 -7.42 11.15 29.31
N ASN A 89 -6.43 11.87 29.86
CA ASN A 89 -6.59 13.23 30.38
C ASN A 89 -6.74 14.28 29.28
N ASP A 90 -6.13 14.07 28.11
CA ASP A 90 -6.25 14.96 26.95
C ASP A 90 -7.11 14.33 25.83
N THR A 91 -8.41 14.65 25.87
CA THR A 91 -9.37 14.13 24.88
C THR A 91 -9.16 14.71 23.48
N ILE A 92 -8.67 15.95 23.37
CA ILE A 92 -8.42 16.58 22.06
C ILE A 92 -7.26 15.86 21.39
N LEU A 93 -6.13 15.74 22.10
CA LEU A 93 -4.95 15.03 21.61
C LEU A 93 -5.27 13.59 21.21
N ARG A 94 -6.01 12.85 22.05
CA ARG A 94 -6.43 11.48 21.74
C ARG A 94 -7.26 11.41 20.47
N THR A 95 -8.24 12.30 20.30
CA THR A 95 -9.14 12.29 19.14
C THR A 95 -8.40 12.64 17.85
N GLU A 96 -7.56 13.67 17.88
CA GLU A 96 -6.76 14.10 16.72
C GLU A 96 -5.74 13.05 16.29
N LEU A 97 -5.04 12.42 17.24
CA LEU A 97 -4.12 11.32 16.95
C LEU A 97 -4.86 10.14 16.31
N ARG A 98 -5.98 9.71 16.89
CA ARG A 98 -6.78 8.61 16.35
C ARG A 98 -7.29 8.93 14.94
N GLN A 99 -7.73 10.15 14.67
CA GLN A 99 -8.14 10.56 13.34
C GLN A 99 -7.00 10.49 12.33
N LYS A 100 -5.80 10.97 12.68
CA LYS A 100 -4.61 10.88 11.80
C LYS A 100 -4.20 9.43 11.56
N LEU A 101 -4.21 8.59 12.60
CA LEU A 101 -3.90 7.16 12.51
C LEU A 101 -4.87 6.40 11.59
N SER A 102 -6.15 6.76 11.55
CA SER A 102 -7.16 6.10 10.69
C SER A 102 -6.89 6.22 9.18
N ARG A 103 -6.02 7.15 8.77
CA ARG A 103 -5.62 7.35 7.38
C ARG A 103 -4.41 6.51 6.97
N LEU A 104 -3.73 5.88 7.93
CA LEU A 104 -2.52 5.13 7.65
C LEU A 104 -2.87 3.75 7.09
N GLN A 105 -2.10 3.33 6.08
CA GLN A 105 -2.15 1.95 5.61
C GLN A 105 -1.18 1.06 6.40
N ASP A 106 -1.30 -0.24 6.20
CA ASP A 106 -0.52 -1.26 6.89
C ASP A 106 0.94 -1.29 6.40
N LEU A 107 1.74 -0.34 6.88
CA LEU A 107 3.14 -0.16 6.50
C LEU A 107 3.99 -1.43 6.76
N GLU A 108 3.68 -2.17 7.82
CA GLU A 108 4.36 -3.44 8.14
C GLU A 108 4.17 -4.47 7.02
N ARG A 109 2.92 -4.69 6.57
CA ARG A 109 2.63 -5.62 5.46
C ARG A 109 3.15 -5.12 4.12
N LEU A 110 3.02 -3.82 3.85
CA LEU A 110 3.53 -3.22 2.61
C LEU A 110 5.05 -3.39 2.50
N THR A 111 5.79 -3.08 3.57
CA THR A 111 7.25 -3.27 3.65
C THR A 111 7.63 -4.74 3.48
N THR A 112 6.84 -5.65 4.04
CA THR A 112 7.04 -7.09 3.88
C THR A 112 6.92 -7.53 2.42
N ARG A 113 5.93 -7.01 1.68
CA ARG A 113 5.75 -7.30 0.24
C ARG A 113 6.90 -6.76 -0.62
N VAL A 114 7.43 -5.59 -0.27
CA VAL A 114 8.64 -5.02 -0.90
C VAL A 114 9.82 -5.99 -0.73
N LEU A 115 10.08 -6.46 0.49
CA LEU A 115 11.19 -7.37 0.79
C LEU A 115 11.07 -8.72 0.07
N TYR A 116 9.85 -9.23 -0.10
CA TYR A 116 9.58 -10.46 -0.86
C TYR A 116 9.53 -10.27 -2.39
N GLY A 117 9.68 -9.05 -2.91
CA GLY A 117 9.60 -8.78 -4.35
C GLY A 117 8.21 -9.00 -4.94
N THR A 118 7.15 -8.86 -4.12
CA THR A 118 5.74 -9.02 -4.48
C THR A 118 4.95 -7.71 -4.40
N ALA A 119 5.64 -6.60 -4.15
CA ALA A 119 5.07 -5.27 -4.21
C ALA A 119 4.75 -4.88 -5.66
N ASN A 120 3.66 -4.13 -5.84
CA ASN A 120 3.26 -3.50 -7.09
C ASN A 120 3.24 -1.97 -6.95
N GLY A 121 2.87 -1.26 -8.01
CA GLY A 121 2.80 0.20 -7.99
C GLY A 121 1.84 0.76 -6.94
N LYS A 122 0.69 0.10 -6.71
CA LYS A 122 -0.26 0.52 -5.68
C LYS A 122 0.34 0.43 -4.28
N ASP A 123 1.16 -0.58 -4.02
CA ASP A 123 1.83 -0.72 -2.73
C ASP A 123 2.87 0.37 -2.51
N CYS A 124 3.67 0.68 -3.54
CA CYS A 124 4.65 1.78 -3.48
C CYS A 124 3.95 3.12 -3.24
N LYS A 125 2.82 3.37 -3.92
CA LYS A 125 1.99 4.56 -3.66
C LYS A 125 1.45 4.58 -2.23
N ALA A 126 0.90 3.47 -1.76
CA ALA A 126 0.38 3.34 -0.39
C ALA A 126 1.46 3.56 0.69
N ILE A 127 2.69 3.08 0.46
CA ILE A 127 3.84 3.37 1.31
C ILE A 127 4.10 4.88 1.32
N GLY A 128 4.20 5.51 0.14
CA GLY A 128 4.45 6.96 0.01
C GLY A 128 3.41 7.79 0.76
N ASP A 129 2.13 7.49 0.57
CA ASP A 129 1.01 8.18 1.23
C ASP A 129 1.03 7.98 2.74
N THR A 130 1.32 6.76 3.20
CA THR A 130 1.41 6.45 4.63
C THR A 130 2.56 7.22 5.26
N LEU A 131 3.75 7.22 4.64
CA LEU A 131 4.93 7.92 5.13
C LEU A 131 4.73 9.45 5.15
N ALA A 132 4.05 10.01 4.13
CA ALA A 132 3.74 11.43 4.05
C ALA A 132 2.81 11.91 5.18
N ALA A 133 1.98 11.03 5.74
CA ALA A 133 1.09 11.36 6.85
C ALA A 133 1.79 11.37 8.24
N ILE A 134 2.94 10.71 8.38
CA ILE A 134 3.64 10.52 9.65
C ILE A 134 4.16 11.85 10.24
N PRO A 135 4.74 12.79 9.48
CA PRO A 135 5.15 14.08 10.03
C PRO A 135 4.01 14.82 10.75
N ALA A 136 2.77 14.74 10.25
CA ALA A 136 1.62 15.37 10.91
C ALA A 136 1.24 14.69 12.23
N ILE A 137 1.50 13.40 12.37
CA ILE A 137 1.35 12.66 13.65
C ILE A 137 2.47 13.08 14.60
N TYR A 138 3.71 13.19 14.12
CA TYR A 138 4.82 13.67 14.92
C TYR A 138 4.56 15.08 15.47
N GLN A 139 4.09 16.02 14.65
CA GLN A 139 3.73 17.36 15.11
C GLN A 139 2.63 17.32 16.19
N GLN A 140 1.65 16.43 16.05
CA GLN A 140 0.63 16.25 17.09
C GLN A 140 1.24 15.74 18.39
N LEU A 141 2.16 14.79 18.34
CA LEU A 141 2.85 14.28 19.55
C LEU A 141 3.65 15.38 20.27
N LEU A 142 4.18 16.36 19.55
CA LEU A 142 4.92 17.48 20.15
C LEU A 142 4.03 18.45 20.94
N THR A 143 2.71 18.43 20.73
CA THR A 143 1.77 19.24 21.52
C THR A 143 1.54 18.66 22.92
N ALA A 144 1.91 17.39 23.12
CA ALA A 144 1.70 16.68 24.35
C ALA A 144 2.70 17.13 25.42
N THR A 145 2.25 17.26 26.67
CA THR A 145 3.07 17.78 27.77
C THR A 145 3.64 16.70 28.68
N GLY A 146 3.22 15.45 28.52
CA GLY A 146 3.62 14.32 29.36
C GLY A 146 4.77 13.51 28.76
N GLU A 147 5.46 12.82 29.66
CA GLU A 147 6.63 12.00 29.31
C GLU A 147 6.25 10.77 28.47
N GLY A 148 4.99 10.34 28.51
CA GLY A 148 4.51 9.16 27.79
C GLY A 148 4.50 9.38 26.27
N MET A 149 3.90 10.49 25.83
CA MET A 149 3.92 10.87 24.41
C MET A 149 5.29 11.38 23.96
N ALA A 150 6.05 12.05 24.85
CA ALA A 150 7.42 12.47 24.56
C ALA A 150 8.36 11.28 24.24
N GLU A 151 8.17 10.13 24.89
CA GLU A 151 8.94 8.93 24.55
C GLU A 151 8.62 8.41 23.13
N ILE A 152 7.35 8.44 22.71
CA ILE A 152 6.96 8.05 21.35
C ILE A 152 7.53 9.03 20.32
N SER A 153 7.52 10.34 20.61
CA SER A 153 8.11 11.33 19.71
C SER A 153 9.63 11.15 19.59
N ARG A 154 10.34 10.87 20.68
CA ARG A 154 11.78 10.54 20.65
C ARG A 154 12.11 9.30 19.81
N GLN A 155 11.25 8.28 19.83
CA GLN A 155 11.41 7.09 18.99
C GLN A 155 11.17 7.40 17.50
N LEU A 156 10.24 8.30 17.19
CA LEU A 156 9.90 8.64 15.81
C LEU A 156 10.86 9.67 15.19
N SER A 157 11.37 10.62 15.98
CA SER A 157 12.23 11.72 15.54
C SER A 157 13.43 11.30 14.67
N PRO A 158 14.25 10.29 15.04
CA PRO A 158 15.41 9.91 14.23
C PRO A 158 15.03 9.28 12.88
N LEU A 159 13.80 8.79 12.73
CA LEU A 159 13.31 8.14 11.52
C LEU A 159 12.78 9.15 10.49
N LEU A 160 12.39 10.35 10.93
CA LEU A 160 11.71 11.35 10.09
C LEU A 160 12.50 11.77 8.84
N PRO A 161 13.82 12.03 8.88
CA PRO A 161 14.54 12.48 7.68
C PRO A 161 14.46 11.47 6.53
N ASP A 162 14.63 10.19 6.84
CA ASP A 162 14.51 9.10 5.87
C ASP A 162 13.06 8.95 5.39
N ILE A 163 12.09 8.90 6.31
CA ILE A 163 10.66 8.80 6.00
C ILE A 163 10.23 9.91 5.04
N GLN A 164 10.60 11.16 5.31
CA GLN A 164 10.23 12.32 4.48
C GLN A 164 10.91 12.29 3.11
N THR A 165 12.15 11.81 3.04
CA THR A 165 12.88 11.67 1.77
C THR A 165 12.23 10.59 0.89
N ILE A 166 11.90 9.44 1.48
CA ILE A 166 11.23 8.34 0.77
C ILE A 166 9.81 8.73 0.37
N ALA A 167 9.06 9.39 1.28
CA ALA A 167 7.72 9.87 1.00
C ALA A 167 7.71 10.80 -0.21
N ARG A 168 8.60 11.81 -0.23
CA ARG A 168 8.73 12.73 -1.37
C ARG A 168 9.09 11.99 -2.65
N HIS A 169 10.11 11.13 -2.61
CA HIS A 169 10.51 10.37 -3.79
C HIS A 169 9.37 9.49 -4.35
N LEU A 170 8.59 8.82 -3.48
CA LEU A 170 7.44 8.04 -3.92
C LEU A 170 6.29 8.91 -4.41
N GLN A 171 6.06 10.06 -3.78
CA GLN A 171 5.10 11.03 -4.27
C GLN A 171 5.51 11.49 -5.66
N ASP A 172 6.75 11.91 -5.88
CA ASP A 172 7.23 12.40 -7.18
C ASP A 172 7.34 11.31 -8.25
N ALA A 173 7.51 10.04 -7.88
CA ALA A 173 7.64 8.95 -8.83
C ALA A 173 6.30 8.37 -9.27
N MET A 174 5.40 8.11 -8.31
CA MET A 174 4.24 7.26 -8.55
C MET A 174 3.11 8.03 -9.22
N ALA A 175 2.43 7.37 -10.17
CA ALA A 175 1.15 7.83 -10.68
C ALA A 175 0.09 7.87 -9.56
N ASP A 176 -0.97 8.65 -9.74
CA ASP A 176 -2.06 8.72 -8.75
C ASP A 176 -2.82 7.40 -8.62
N ASN A 177 -3.03 6.73 -9.77
CA ASN A 177 -3.72 5.46 -9.86
C ASN A 177 -2.86 4.43 -10.61
N PRO A 178 -1.75 3.95 -10.01
CA PRO A 178 -0.89 2.99 -10.68
C PRO A 178 -1.63 1.65 -10.83
N PRO A 179 -1.39 0.89 -11.91
CA PRO A 179 -2.05 -0.39 -12.10
C PRO A 179 -1.57 -1.43 -11.10
N HIS A 180 -2.36 -2.50 -10.96
CA HIS A 180 -2.02 -3.61 -10.08
C HIS A 180 -0.87 -4.46 -10.63
N THR A 181 -0.73 -4.52 -11.95
CA THR A 181 0.32 -5.29 -12.62
C THR A 181 1.40 -4.36 -13.16
N VAL A 182 2.65 -4.74 -12.94
CA VAL A 182 3.82 -4.03 -13.46
C VAL A 182 4.03 -4.24 -14.97
N ARG A 183 3.19 -5.08 -15.62
CA ARG A 183 3.31 -5.43 -17.04
C ARG A 183 2.52 -4.53 -17.98
N GLU A 184 1.63 -3.70 -17.45
CA GLU A 184 0.75 -2.86 -18.26
C GLU A 184 1.31 -1.45 -18.50
N GLY A 185 2.40 -1.08 -17.81
CA GLY A 185 2.91 0.30 -17.79
C GLY A 185 2.00 1.22 -16.98
N GLY A 186 2.26 2.53 -16.95
CA GLY A 186 1.48 3.50 -16.18
C GLY A 186 1.75 3.50 -14.66
N ILE A 187 2.89 2.98 -14.23
CA ILE A 187 3.31 2.95 -12.82
C ILE A 187 3.77 4.34 -12.38
N PHE A 188 4.53 5.02 -13.24
CA PHE A 188 5.14 6.31 -12.97
C PHE A 188 4.30 7.47 -13.50
N ARG A 189 4.36 8.61 -12.83
CA ARG A 189 3.71 9.84 -13.31
C ARG A 189 4.41 10.42 -14.54
N GLU A 190 3.73 11.34 -15.19
CA GLU A 190 4.32 12.18 -16.23
C GLU A 190 5.34 13.16 -15.60
N GLY A 191 6.43 13.43 -16.31
CA GLY A 191 7.52 14.29 -15.84
C GLY A 191 8.53 13.59 -14.93
N TYR A 192 8.33 12.31 -14.61
CA TYR A 192 9.27 11.57 -13.76
C TYR A 192 10.55 11.20 -14.50
N GLN A 193 10.43 10.81 -15.78
CA GLN A 193 11.59 10.42 -16.60
C GLN A 193 11.33 10.76 -18.07
N GLU A 194 12.30 11.44 -18.70
CA GLU A 194 12.18 12.04 -20.02
C GLU A 194 11.96 11.02 -21.16
N ASP A 195 12.70 9.91 -21.18
CA ASP A 195 12.52 8.87 -22.21
C ASP A 195 11.15 8.18 -22.11
N LEU A 196 10.65 7.99 -20.90
CA LEU A 196 9.32 7.43 -20.65
C LEU A 196 8.24 8.37 -21.19
N ASP A 197 8.39 9.67 -20.94
CA ASP A 197 7.48 10.69 -21.46
C ASP A 197 7.59 10.79 -22.99
N ARG A 198 8.79 10.66 -23.56
CA ARG A 198 9.00 10.58 -25.00
C ARG A 198 8.26 9.38 -25.63
N PHE A 199 8.37 8.19 -25.04
CA PHE A 199 7.64 7.02 -25.53
C PHE A 199 6.11 7.20 -25.41
N ARG A 200 5.64 7.87 -24.36
CA ARG A 200 4.21 8.22 -24.20
C ARG A 200 3.75 9.22 -25.27
N SER A 201 4.55 10.24 -25.57
CA SER A 201 4.26 11.20 -26.65
C SER A 201 4.17 10.51 -28.00
N MET A 202 5.14 9.65 -28.33
CA MET A 202 5.10 8.86 -29.57
C MET A 202 3.81 8.04 -29.69
N MET A 203 3.39 7.36 -28.62
CA MET A 203 2.13 6.62 -28.62
C MET A 203 0.89 7.52 -28.81
N HIS A 204 0.90 8.73 -28.22
CA HIS A 204 -0.19 9.70 -28.35
C HIS A 204 -0.27 10.28 -29.78
N GLU A 205 0.88 10.65 -30.35
CA GLU A 205 1.02 11.11 -31.73
C GLU A 205 0.53 10.03 -32.71
N SER A 206 0.98 8.79 -32.55
CA SER A 206 0.54 7.68 -33.40
C SER A 206 -0.96 7.39 -33.30
N ARG A 207 -1.59 7.57 -32.12
CA ARG A 207 -3.06 7.49 -31.99
C ARG A 207 -3.78 8.62 -32.71
N THR A 208 -3.20 9.81 -32.71
CA THR A 208 -3.73 10.96 -33.47
C THR A 208 -3.68 10.67 -34.96
N ILE A 209 -2.56 10.11 -35.45
CA ILE A 209 -2.42 9.67 -36.84
C ILE A 209 -3.43 8.56 -37.19
N LEU A 210 -3.67 7.59 -36.31
CA LEU A 210 -4.70 6.56 -36.51
C LEU A 210 -6.10 7.17 -36.70
N SER A 211 -6.46 8.16 -35.89
CA SER A 211 -7.77 8.84 -36.00
C SER A 211 -7.90 9.63 -37.30
N SER A 212 -6.83 10.31 -37.71
CA SER A 212 -6.79 11.03 -38.98
C SER A 212 -6.88 10.08 -40.18
N MET A 213 -6.19 8.95 -40.12
CA MET A 213 -6.23 7.92 -41.15
C MET A 213 -7.62 7.28 -41.25
N GLU A 214 -8.29 6.98 -40.13
CA GLU A 214 -9.68 6.49 -40.16
C GLU A 214 -10.61 7.47 -40.89
N SER A 215 -10.46 8.77 -40.63
CA SER A 215 -11.29 9.82 -41.26
C SER A 215 -10.99 9.95 -42.75
N MET A 216 -9.71 9.98 -43.12
CA MET A 216 -9.27 10.04 -44.51
C MET A 216 -9.73 8.81 -45.31
N GLU A 217 -9.62 7.61 -44.74
CA GLU A 217 -10.06 6.38 -45.39
C GLU A 217 -11.58 6.34 -45.58
N ARG A 218 -12.37 6.84 -44.62
CA ARG A 218 -13.83 7.01 -44.79
C ARG A 218 -14.19 7.96 -45.93
N GLU A 219 -13.51 9.10 -46.02
CA GLU A 219 -13.75 10.12 -47.05
C GLU A 219 -13.37 9.62 -48.45
N MET A 220 -12.20 9.00 -48.59
CA MET A 220 -11.71 8.52 -49.88
C MET A 220 -12.50 7.33 -50.44
N THR A 221 -12.92 6.41 -49.58
CA THR A 221 -13.63 5.18 -50.01
C THR A 221 -15.14 5.35 -50.07
N GLY A 222 -15.70 6.33 -49.37
CA GLY A 222 -17.15 6.48 -49.18
C GLY A 222 -17.77 5.50 -48.16
N ILE A 223 -16.95 4.66 -47.52
CA ILE A 223 -17.39 3.64 -46.56
C ILE A 223 -17.64 4.31 -45.21
N LYS A 224 -18.87 4.79 -45.00
CA LYS A 224 -19.28 5.54 -43.78
C LYS A 224 -19.00 4.80 -42.46
N ASN A 225 -18.98 3.47 -42.49
CA ASN A 225 -18.92 2.63 -41.30
C ASN A 225 -17.49 2.11 -41.03
N LEU A 226 -16.51 2.50 -41.85
CA LEU A 226 -15.14 2.00 -41.72
C LEU A 226 -14.59 2.38 -40.35
N LYS A 227 -14.07 1.41 -39.60
CA LYS A 227 -13.54 1.65 -38.27
C LYS A 227 -12.18 0.96 -38.12
N ILE A 228 -11.20 1.69 -37.62
CA ILE A 228 -9.92 1.12 -37.22
C ILE A 228 -10.09 0.58 -35.80
N SER A 229 -9.86 -0.71 -35.63
CA SER A 229 -9.98 -1.40 -34.34
C SER A 229 -8.74 -2.24 -34.06
N PHE A 230 -8.47 -2.49 -32.79
CA PHE A 230 -7.34 -3.32 -32.34
C PHE A 230 -7.84 -4.64 -31.75
N ASN A 231 -7.14 -5.73 -32.04
CA ASN A 231 -7.24 -6.95 -31.26
C ASN A 231 -5.86 -7.59 -31.02
N LYS A 232 -5.75 -8.45 -30.01
CA LYS A 232 -4.48 -9.05 -29.59
C LYS A 232 -3.87 -10.05 -30.59
N VAL A 233 -4.66 -10.60 -31.51
CA VAL A 233 -4.24 -11.68 -32.43
C VAL A 233 -3.80 -11.13 -33.78
N PHE A 234 -4.52 -10.14 -34.30
CA PHE A 234 -4.37 -9.60 -35.65
C PHE A 234 -3.89 -8.15 -35.67
N GLY A 235 -3.75 -7.53 -34.50
CA GLY A 235 -3.26 -6.16 -34.42
C GLY A 235 -4.33 -5.12 -34.72
N TYR A 236 -3.90 -3.99 -35.29
CA TYR A 236 -4.80 -3.00 -35.85
C TYR A 236 -5.34 -3.45 -37.22
N TYR A 237 -6.64 -3.23 -37.44
CA TYR A 237 -7.31 -3.56 -38.70
C TYR A 237 -8.44 -2.57 -38.98
N MET A 238 -8.79 -2.44 -40.26
CA MET A 238 -9.99 -1.76 -40.72
C MET A 238 -11.10 -2.78 -40.90
N GLU A 239 -12.24 -2.55 -40.23
CA GLU A 239 -13.43 -3.38 -40.39
C GLU A 239 -14.37 -2.77 -41.43
N VAL A 240 -14.73 -3.56 -42.44
CA VAL A 240 -15.65 -3.16 -43.53
C VAL A 240 -16.79 -4.16 -43.61
N THR A 241 -18.04 -3.69 -43.59
CA THR A 241 -19.21 -4.58 -43.72
C THR A 241 -19.33 -5.13 -45.14
N LYS A 242 -19.92 -6.33 -45.29
CA LYS A 242 -20.04 -7.01 -46.59
C LYS A 242 -20.71 -6.16 -47.69
N SER A 243 -21.59 -5.25 -47.29
CA SER A 243 -22.29 -4.30 -48.18
C SER A 243 -21.37 -3.29 -48.89
N TYR A 244 -20.15 -3.08 -48.39
CA TYR A 244 -19.19 -2.11 -48.90
C TYR A 244 -17.93 -2.75 -49.50
N LEU A 245 -17.92 -4.08 -49.69
CA LEU A 245 -16.73 -4.79 -50.20
C LEU A 245 -16.34 -4.35 -51.60
N ASP A 246 -17.31 -3.99 -52.44
CA ASP A 246 -17.04 -3.49 -53.80
C ASP A 246 -16.36 -2.12 -53.81
N GLN A 247 -16.36 -1.41 -52.67
CA GLN A 247 -15.72 -0.10 -52.48
C GLN A 247 -14.34 -0.22 -51.83
N VAL A 248 -13.90 -1.44 -51.49
CA VAL A 248 -12.60 -1.68 -50.87
C VAL A 248 -11.49 -1.52 -51.93
N PRO A 249 -10.52 -0.62 -51.74
CA PRO A 249 -9.43 -0.43 -52.69
C PRO A 249 -8.45 -1.62 -52.73
N ASP A 250 -7.78 -1.81 -53.87
CA ASP A 250 -6.80 -2.90 -54.06
C ASP A 250 -5.62 -2.86 -53.07
N ARG A 251 -5.30 -1.69 -52.51
CA ARG A 251 -4.23 -1.53 -51.50
C ARG A 251 -4.55 -2.20 -50.16
N TYR A 252 -5.81 -2.61 -49.94
CA TYR A 252 -6.24 -3.25 -48.69
C TYR A 252 -5.91 -4.74 -48.72
N ILE A 253 -5.07 -5.17 -47.79
CA ILE A 253 -4.70 -6.56 -47.63
C ILE A 253 -5.68 -7.22 -46.67
N ARG A 254 -6.48 -8.17 -47.16
CA ARG A 254 -7.45 -8.92 -46.34
C ARG A 254 -6.74 -9.75 -45.27
N LYS A 255 -7.23 -9.68 -44.04
CA LYS A 255 -6.70 -10.41 -42.87
C LYS A 255 -7.64 -11.48 -42.34
N GLN A 256 -8.95 -11.20 -42.30
CA GLN A 256 -9.94 -12.12 -41.74
C GLN A 256 -11.31 -11.89 -42.36
N THR A 257 -12.05 -12.97 -42.60
CA THR A 257 -13.46 -12.91 -43.02
C THR A 257 -14.34 -13.29 -41.83
N LEU A 258 -15.35 -12.48 -41.52
CA LEU A 258 -16.35 -12.73 -40.49
C LEU A 258 -17.75 -12.87 -41.11
N VAL A 259 -18.74 -13.19 -40.28
CA VAL A 259 -20.13 -13.41 -40.73
C VAL A 259 -20.70 -12.17 -41.43
N ASN A 260 -20.45 -10.97 -40.89
CA ASN A 260 -21.06 -9.71 -41.36
C ASN A 260 -20.06 -8.69 -41.94
N CYS A 261 -18.77 -8.89 -41.73
CA CYS A 261 -17.71 -7.96 -42.12
C CYS A 261 -16.43 -8.69 -42.54
N GLU A 262 -15.55 -7.97 -43.21
CA GLU A 262 -14.18 -8.39 -43.48
C GLU A 262 -13.20 -7.39 -42.86
N ARG A 263 -12.03 -7.90 -42.45
CA ARG A 263 -10.97 -7.12 -41.82
C ARG A 263 -9.81 -6.97 -42.78
N PHE A 264 -9.31 -5.75 -42.91
CA PHE A 264 -8.23 -5.38 -43.81
C PHE A 264 -7.11 -4.65 -43.08
N ILE A 265 -5.93 -4.64 -43.68
CA ILE A 265 -4.79 -3.83 -43.24
C ILE A 265 -4.19 -3.11 -44.47
N THR A 266 -3.56 -1.97 -44.27
CA THR A 266 -2.72 -1.31 -45.28
C THR A 266 -1.27 -1.30 -44.84
N GLN A 267 -0.34 -0.99 -45.75
CA GLN A 267 1.07 -0.89 -45.40
C GLN A 267 1.29 0.25 -44.38
N GLU A 268 0.62 1.39 -44.53
CA GLU A 268 0.71 2.51 -43.59
C GLU A 268 0.19 2.14 -42.20
N LEU A 269 -0.94 1.43 -42.11
CA LEU A 269 -1.49 0.96 -40.84
C LEU A 269 -0.56 -0.03 -40.14
N LYS A 270 0.13 -0.88 -40.92
CA LYS A 270 1.10 -1.85 -40.40
C LYS A 270 2.37 -1.17 -39.85
N GLU A 271 2.87 -0.15 -40.54
CA GLU A 271 4.02 0.64 -40.08
C GLU A 271 3.68 1.39 -38.78
N LEU A 272 2.52 2.05 -38.76
CA LEU A 272 2.05 2.77 -37.57
C LEU A 272 1.80 1.82 -36.39
N GLU A 273 1.27 0.61 -36.64
CA GLU A 273 1.16 -0.43 -35.64
C GLU A 273 2.53 -0.81 -35.06
N SER A 274 3.53 -1.03 -35.92
CA SER A 274 4.89 -1.38 -35.50
C SER A 274 5.49 -0.31 -34.60
N ASP A 275 5.29 0.97 -34.93
CA ASP A 275 5.77 2.09 -34.12
C ASP A 275 5.07 2.17 -32.77
N ILE A 276 3.73 2.01 -32.73
CA ILE A 276 2.95 2.00 -31.49
C ILE A 276 3.38 0.86 -30.58
N LEU A 277 3.47 -0.35 -31.12
CA LEU A 277 3.84 -1.54 -30.34
C LEU A 277 5.29 -1.42 -29.85
N GLY A 278 6.21 -0.95 -30.70
CA GLY A 278 7.60 -0.74 -30.32
C GLY A 278 7.78 0.32 -29.22
N ALA A 279 7.07 1.45 -29.31
CA ALA A 279 7.08 2.49 -28.28
C ALA A 279 6.48 1.97 -26.96
N LYS A 280 5.38 1.21 -27.03
CA LYS A 280 4.75 0.60 -25.86
C LYS A 280 5.66 -0.41 -25.17
N GLU A 281 6.30 -1.30 -25.93
CA GLU A 281 7.23 -2.29 -25.38
C GLU A 281 8.42 -1.63 -24.69
N LYS A 282 9.02 -0.62 -25.32
CA LYS A 282 10.12 0.17 -24.73
C LYS A 282 9.67 0.90 -23.46
N SER A 283 8.49 1.53 -23.47
CA SER A 283 7.91 2.19 -22.30
C SER A 283 7.72 1.21 -21.13
N VAL A 284 7.09 0.06 -21.38
CA VAL A 284 6.87 -0.97 -20.33
C VAL A 284 8.19 -1.53 -19.80
N ALA A 285 9.17 -1.78 -20.67
CA ALA A 285 10.48 -2.26 -20.26
C ALA A 285 11.21 -1.24 -19.37
N LEU A 286 11.20 0.04 -19.76
CA LEU A 286 11.80 1.14 -18.99
C LEU A 286 11.09 1.32 -17.64
N GLU A 287 9.76 1.33 -17.61
CA GLU A 287 9.02 1.39 -16.34
C GLU A 287 9.35 0.21 -15.43
N TYR A 288 9.50 -1.00 -15.97
CA TYR A 288 9.88 -2.16 -15.17
C TYR A 288 11.28 -2.01 -14.56
N GLN A 289 12.23 -1.44 -15.32
CA GLN A 289 13.58 -1.15 -14.82
C GLN A 289 13.52 -0.12 -13.69
N LEU A 290 12.88 1.03 -13.92
CA LEU A 290 12.70 2.10 -12.93
C LEU A 290 12.00 1.60 -11.66
N PHE A 291 10.98 0.74 -11.82
CA PHE A 291 10.28 0.14 -10.69
C PHE A 291 11.17 -0.81 -9.89
N THR A 292 12.02 -1.59 -10.56
CA THR A 292 12.97 -2.49 -9.90
C THR A 292 13.97 -1.68 -9.06
N GLU A 293 14.52 -0.60 -9.61
CA GLU A 293 15.42 0.31 -8.89
C GLU A 293 14.72 0.97 -7.68
N LEU A 294 13.46 1.37 -7.85
CA LEU A 294 12.65 1.94 -6.76
C LEU A 294 12.47 0.92 -5.62
N VAL A 295 12.12 -0.32 -5.95
CA VAL A 295 11.98 -1.41 -4.96
C VAL A 295 13.29 -1.69 -4.24
N GLU A 296 14.43 -1.60 -4.92
CA GLU A 296 15.75 -1.75 -4.29
C GLU A 296 16.05 -0.65 -3.29
N LYS A 297 15.76 0.62 -3.65
CA LYS A 297 15.86 1.74 -2.71
C LYS A 297 14.97 1.52 -1.48
N LEU A 298 13.74 1.05 -1.67
CA LEU A 298 12.82 0.73 -0.56
C LEU A 298 13.32 -0.45 0.29
N CYS A 299 13.97 -1.44 -0.30
CA CYS A 299 14.59 -2.54 0.44
C CYS A 299 15.72 -2.04 1.35
N ALA A 300 16.57 -1.14 0.85
CA ALA A 300 17.70 -0.58 1.60
C ALA A 300 17.23 0.18 2.86
N VAL A 301 16.14 0.93 2.75
CA VAL A 301 15.53 1.70 3.85
C VAL A 301 14.43 0.94 4.60
N SER A 302 14.20 -0.34 4.28
CA SER A 302 13.27 -1.19 4.99
C SER A 302 13.47 -1.19 6.51
N PRO A 303 14.68 -0.96 7.08
CA PRO A 303 14.82 -0.80 8.52
C PRO A 303 14.00 0.29 9.14
N THR A 304 14.16 1.49 8.60
CA THR A 304 13.44 2.66 9.02
C THR A 304 11.94 2.42 8.87
N LEU A 305 11.49 1.81 7.76
CA LEU A 305 10.07 1.52 7.53
C LEU A 305 9.48 0.56 8.57
N GLN A 306 10.19 -0.51 8.92
CA GLN A 306 9.73 -1.47 9.92
C GLN A 306 9.68 -0.85 11.32
N GLU A 307 10.69 -0.08 11.71
CA GLU A 307 10.73 0.60 13.00
C GLU A 307 9.62 1.65 13.11
N THR A 308 9.41 2.42 12.03
CA THR A 308 8.31 3.36 11.91
C THR A 308 6.96 2.67 12.10
N ALA A 309 6.74 1.53 11.42
CA ALA A 309 5.50 0.76 11.56
C ALA A 309 5.29 0.27 13.00
N GLN A 310 6.36 -0.12 13.71
CA GLN A 310 6.28 -0.54 15.11
C GLN A 310 5.91 0.62 16.03
N VAL A 311 6.57 1.77 15.91
CA VAL A 311 6.31 2.95 16.75
C VAL A 311 4.87 3.45 16.54
N VAL A 312 4.43 3.55 15.29
CA VAL A 312 3.07 3.99 14.95
C VAL A 312 2.02 2.99 15.42
N SER A 313 2.26 1.68 15.27
CA SER A 313 1.34 0.65 15.77
C SER A 313 1.23 0.69 17.30
N LYS A 314 2.34 0.96 18.00
CA LYS A 314 2.36 1.13 19.45
C LYS A 314 1.53 2.34 19.87
N LEU A 315 1.70 3.46 19.18
CA LEU A 315 0.89 4.67 19.40
C LEU A 315 -0.60 4.39 19.23
N ASP A 316 -0.99 3.66 18.18
CA ASP A 316 -2.39 3.28 17.92
C ASP A 316 -2.97 2.40 19.04
N VAL A 317 -2.20 1.42 19.52
CA VAL A 317 -2.60 0.59 20.68
C VAL A 317 -2.79 1.43 21.94
N LEU A 318 -1.86 2.35 22.24
CA LEU A 318 -1.96 3.21 23.43
C LEU A 318 -3.19 4.13 23.34
N ALA A 319 -3.44 4.72 22.16
CA ALA A 319 -4.63 5.55 21.92
C ALA A 319 -5.93 4.73 21.99
N ALA A 320 -5.92 3.47 21.57
CA ALA A 320 -7.06 2.57 21.72
C ALA A 320 -7.33 2.21 23.19
N LEU A 321 -6.30 1.91 23.97
CA LEU A 321 -6.45 1.64 25.41
C LEU A 321 -6.99 2.86 26.15
N ALA A 322 -6.52 4.06 25.82
CA ALA A 322 -7.04 5.30 26.41
C ALA A 322 -8.52 5.53 26.06
N GLU A 323 -8.89 5.29 24.80
CA GLU A 323 -10.27 5.41 24.35
C GLU A 323 -11.21 4.42 25.08
N VAL A 324 -10.76 3.19 25.26
CA VAL A 324 -11.52 2.17 26.01
C VAL A 324 -11.61 2.53 27.48
N ALA A 325 -10.51 3.01 28.09
CA ALA A 325 -10.50 3.40 29.49
C ALA A 325 -11.50 4.52 29.79
N VAL A 326 -11.56 5.55 28.93
CA VAL A 326 -12.55 6.63 29.06
C VAL A 326 -13.98 6.11 28.89
N LYS A 327 -14.24 5.30 27.86
CA LYS A 327 -15.59 4.80 27.54
C LYS A 327 -16.14 3.86 28.60
N ASN A 328 -15.29 3.04 29.20
CA ASN A 328 -15.69 2.01 30.16
C ASN A 328 -15.37 2.39 31.61
N HIS A 329 -14.93 3.62 31.87
CA HIS A 329 -14.55 4.10 33.19
C HIS A 329 -13.48 3.24 33.90
N TYR A 330 -12.46 2.79 33.15
CA TYR A 330 -11.35 2.03 33.74
C TYR A 330 -10.40 2.97 34.48
N VAL A 331 -9.84 2.45 35.58
CA VAL A 331 -8.85 3.13 36.42
C VAL A 331 -7.46 2.58 36.14
N CYS A 332 -6.44 3.44 36.28
CA CYS A 332 -5.05 3.01 36.14
C CYS A 332 -4.66 2.19 37.39
N PRO A 333 -4.25 0.92 37.25
CA PRO A 333 -3.83 0.13 38.40
C PRO A 333 -2.43 0.55 38.87
N GLU A 334 -2.18 0.40 40.16
CA GLU A 334 -0.83 0.42 40.72
C GLU A 334 -0.22 -0.97 40.55
N VAL A 335 1.01 -1.02 40.02
CA VAL A 335 1.70 -2.29 39.75
C VAL A 335 3.11 -2.19 40.31
N ASP A 336 3.42 -3.07 41.25
CA ASP A 336 4.72 -3.23 41.87
C ASP A 336 5.17 -4.71 41.85
N TYR A 337 6.25 -5.03 42.56
CA TYR A 337 6.80 -6.39 42.63
C TYR A 337 6.31 -7.18 43.85
N SER A 338 5.24 -6.73 44.51
CA SER A 338 4.62 -7.48 45.60
C SER A 338 3.71 -8.59 45.08
N ASP A 339 3.39 -9.55 45.95
CA ASP A 339 2.47 -10.65 45.65
C ASP A 339 1.01 -10.31 46.04
N VAL A 340 0.67 -9.03 46.18
CA VAL A 340 -0.65 -8.58 46.64
C VAL A 340 -1.54 -8.23 45.45
N LEU A 341 -2.75 -8.79 45.43
CA LEU A 341 -3.83 -8.37 44.53
C LEU A 341 -4.96 -7.75 45.35
N ASP A 342 -5.14 -6.44 45.22
CA ASP A 342 -6.24 -5.69 45.82
C ASP A 342 -7.11 -5.06 44.71
N ILE A 343 -8.39 -5.43 44.67
CA ILE A 343 -9.38 -4.93 43.71
C ILE A 343 -10.53 -4.35 44.53
N LYS A 344 -10.80 -3.04 44.32
CA LYS A 344 -11.80 -2.28 45.06
C LYS A 344 -13.10 -2.14 44.30
#